data_AF-A0A645BSL0-F1
#
_entry.id   AF-A0A645BSL0-F1
#
_cell.length_a   1.000
_cell.length_b   1.000
_cell.length_c   1.000
_cell.angle_alpha   90.00
_cell.angle_beta   90.00
_cell.angle_gamma   90.00
#
_symmetry.space_group_name_H-M   'P 1'
#
loop_
_entity.id
_entity.type
_entity.pdbx_description
1 polymer ?
#
loop_
_entity_poly.entity_id
_entity_poly.type
_entity_poly.pdbx_seq_one_letter_code
_entity_poly.pdbx_strand_id
1 'polypeptide(L)'
;MSGGNVIAAGPTSDGNGPLDCGDGSCYIKITGGVLLAYGSSGMAEYPSSNYSTQYSIGTALSLSAGTLWSIADSDGNVLFTFKALKMTQSVCLSIPEFEKNAVYTISTGGSYTGGTCVNEVYSGGSYSGGSVSSKLTLTAVTTSTGGGGMNPGRPGGGMNPGGPGGGRP
;
A
#
# COMPACT_ATOMS: atom_id res chain seq x y z
N MET A 1 1.78 11.62 11.13
CA MET A 1 3.21 11.78 10.78
C MET A 1 3.39 12.99 9.87
N SER A 2 4.41 13.81 10.14
CA SER A 2 4.77 15.01 9.36
C SER A 2 6.22 14.97 8.84
N GLY A 3 6.95 13.88 9.06
CA GLY A 3 8.34 13.66 8.66
C GLY A 3 8.92 12.39 9.29
N GLY A 4 10.09 11.95 8.84
CA GLY A 4 10.76 10.71 9.26
C GLY A 4 10.45 9.48 8.39
N ASN A 5 10.85 8.29 8.83
CA ASN A 5 10.55 7.01 8.16
C ASN A 5 9.81 6.07 9.12
N VAL A 6 8.63 5.57 8.73
CA VAL A 6 7.85 4.56 9.45
C VAL A 6 7.72 3.34 8.57
N ILE A 7 8.14 2.18 9.09
CA ILE A 7 8.02 0.88 8.44
C ILE A 7 7.21 -0.03 9.38
N ALA A 8 6.05 -0.49 8.93
CA ALA A 8 5.13 -1.34 9.68
C ALA A 8 4.94 -2.67 8.94
N ALA A 9 5.51 -3.75 9.48
CA ALA A 9 5.44 -5.09 8.90
C ALA A 9 4.35 -5.93 9.59
N GLY A 10 3.16 -5.95 9.00
CA GLY A 10 1.98 -6.65 9.50
C GLY A 10 1.95 -8.16 9.28
N PRO A 11 1.12 -8.92 10.03
CA PRO A 11 1.16 -10.38 10.02
C PRO A 11 0.81 -10.97 8.65
N THR A 12 1.15 -12.25 8.46
CA THR A 12 0.73 -13.03 7.28
C THR A 12 -0.71 -13.56 7.42
N SER A 13 -1.21 -13.67 8.64
CA SER A 13 -2.60 -13.98 8.97
C SER A 13 -3.44 -12.71 9.08
N ASP A 14 -4.77 -12.83 9.07
CA ASP A 14 -5.71 -11.71 9.31
C ASP A 14 -5.76 -11.24 10.77
N GLY A 15 -4.73 -11.56 11.58
CA GLY A 15 -4.55 -11.02 12.93
C GLY A 15 -4.05 -9.57 12.89
N ASN A 16 -3.81 -8.96 14.06
CA ASN A 16 -3.63 -7.50 14.11
C ASN A 16 -2.38 -6.96 13.39
N GLY A 17 -2.67 -6.00 12.50
CA GLY A 17 -1.92 -4.78 12.15
C GLY A 17 -1.14 -4.82 10.84
N PRO A 18 -1.53 -4.11 9.78
CA PRO A 18 -0.56 -3.25 9.08
C PRO A 18 -0.84 -1.74 9.15
N LEU A 19 -1.98 -1.30 9.68
CA LEU A 19 -2.13 -0.21 10.67
C LEU A 19 -3.51 -0.47 11.30
N ASP A 20 -3.63 -0.53 12.63
CA ASP A 20 -4.82 -1.02 13.36
C ASP A 20 -5.43 0.12 14.17
N CYS A 21 -6.18 0.97 13.49
CA CYS A 21 -7.03 1.97 14.10
C CYS A 21 -8.27 1.26 14.66
N GLY A 22 -8.24 1.01 15.98
CA GLY A 22 -9.41 0.59 16.75
C GLY A 22 -10.64 1.48 16.49
N ASP A 23 -11.81 0.87 16.68
CA ASP A 23 -13.14 1.39 16.37
C ASP A 23 -13.33 2.93 16.39
N GLY A 24 -13.91 3.43 15.29
CA GLY A 24 -14.72 4.66 15.24
C GLY A 24 -14.03 6.03 15.32
N SER A 25 -12.78 6.14 15.81
CA SER A 25 -12.17 7.46 16.06
C SER A 25 -10.67 7.61 15.74
N CYS A 26 -10.05 6.62 15.09
CA CYS A 26 -8.64 6.68 14.72
C CYS A 26 -8.48 6.94 13.22
N TYR A 27 -7.49 7.79 12.86
CA TYR A 27 -7.21 8.17 11.48
C TYR A 27 -5.71 8.22 11.21
N ILE A 28 -5.31 7.67 10.07
CA ILE A 28 -3.93 7.74 9.58
C ILE A 28 -3.74 9.13 8.93
N LYS A 29 -3.08 10.03 9.66
CA LYS A 29 -2.69 11.37 9.20
C LYS A 29 -1.25 11.37 8.70
N ILE A 30 -1.05 11.67 7.42
CA ILE A 30 0.26 11.79 6.77
C ILE A 30 0.35 13.14 6.06
N THR A 31 1.35 13.91 6.47
CA THR A 31 1.63 15.25 5.93
C THR A 31 3.09 15.41 5.50
N GLY A 32 3.91 14.36 5.67
CA GLY A 32 5.33 14.35 5.36
C GLY A 32 6.00 13.04 5.76
N GLY A 33 7.14 12.72 5.14
CA GLY A 33 7.98 11.55 5.44
C GLY A 33 7.63 10.30 4.63
N VAL A 34 8.22 9.17 4.99
CA VAL A 34 7.98 7.87 4.35
C VAL A 34 7.15 7.00 5.28
N LEU A 35 6.03 6.47 4.77
CA LEU A 35 5.27 5.37 5.38
C LEU A 35 5.31 4.17 4.46
N LEU A 36 5.81 3.03 4.96
CA LEU A 36 5.65 1.72 4.36
C LEU A 36 4.90 0.81 5.34
N ALA A 37 3.70 0.38 4.99
CA ALA A 37 2.94 -0.63 5.71
C ALA A 37 2.69 -1.83 4.80
N TYR A 38 2.96 -3.05 5.25
CA TYR A 38 2.75 -4.24 4.42
C TYR A 38 2.42 -5.48 5.25
N GLY A 39 1.54 -6.34 4.76
CA GLY A 39 1.06 -7.52 5.51
C GLY A 39 -0.15 -8.18 4.86
N SER A 40 -1.04 -8.78 5.65
CA SER A 40 -2.33 -9.30 5.15
C SER A 40 -3.20 -8.18 4.55
N SER A 41 -4.00 -8.53 3.55
CA SER A 41 -5.02 -7.65 2.97
C SER A 41 -6.26 -7.53 3.86
N GLY A 42 -6.57 -8.56 4.67
CA GLY A 42 -7.75 -8.60 5.53
C GLY A 42 -7.80 -7.52 6.62
N MET A 43 -6.66 -6.89 6.93
CA MET A 43 -6.52 -5.82 7.92
C MET A 43 -5.84 -4.57 7.34
N ALA A 44 -5.84 -4.40 6.01
CA ALA A 44 -5.17 -3.27 5.38
C ALA A 44 -5.96 -1.96 5.59
N GLU A 45 -5.35 -1.03 6.32
CA GLU A 45 -5.82 0.35 6.45
C GLU A 45 -5.00 1.31 5.58
N TYR A 46 -5.64 2.41 5.16
CA TYR A 46 -5.03 3.41 4.31
C TYR A 46 -5.30 4.83 4.83
N PRO A 47 -4.41 5.80 4.51
CA PRO A 47 -4.69 7.21 4.75
C PRO A 47 -6.00 7.68 4.12
N SER A 48 -6.64 8.68 4.72
CA SER A 48 -7.83 9.34 4.17
C SER A 48 -7.54 10.81 3.88
N SER A 49 -8.12 11.33 2.80
CA SER A 49 -8.01 12.75 2.40
C SER A 49 -8.58 13.72 3.44
N ASN A 50 -9.41 13.25 4.37
CA ASN A 50 -9.94 14.08 5.45
C ASN A 50 -8.85 14.49 6.45
N TYR A 51 -7.74 13.75 6.51
CA TYR A 51 -6.71 13.93 7.53
C TYR A 51 -5.29 14.01 6.95
N SER A 52 -5.07 13.51 5.73
CA SER A 52 -3.77 13.43 5.07
C SER A 52 -3.67 14.33 3.85
N THR A 53 -2.52 14.97 3.67
CA THR A 53 -2.19 15.79 2.50
C THR A 53 -1.13 15.15 1.61
N GLN A 54 -0.34 14.21 2.13
CA GLN A 54 0.62 13.44 1.34
C GLN A 54 -0.08 12.26 0.67
N TYR A 55 0.25 12.03 -0.60
CA TYR A 55 -0.31 10.96 -1.41
C TYR A 55 0.20 9.58 -0.98
N SER A 56 -0.63 8.57 -1.20
CA SER A 56 -0.33 7.18 -0.88
C SER A 56 -0.92 6.22 -1.92
N ILE A 57 -0.28 5.07 -2.05
CA ILE A 57 -0.70 3.97 -2.90
C ILE A 57 -1.01 2.78 -2.00
N GLY A 58 -2.17 2.17 -2.22
CA GLY A 58 -2.51 0.86 -1.68
C GLY A 58 -2.45 -0.20 -2.77
N THR A 59 -1.83 -1.34 -2.52
CA THR A 59 -1.70 -2.39 -3.53
C THR A 59 -2.08 -3.72 -2.89
N ALA A 60 -3.10 -4.38 -3.42
CA ALA A 60 -3.33 -5.79 -3.16
C ALA A 60 -2.48 -6.62 -4.14
N LEU A 61 -1.66 -7.52 -3.62
CA LEU A 61 -0.75 -8.36 -4.41
C LEU A 61 -0.52 -9.69 -3.68
N SER A 62 0.24 -10.60 -4.27
CA SER A 62 0.80 -11.74 -3.55
C SER A 62 2.30 -11.75 -3.75
N LEU A 63 3.02 -11.45 -2.68
CA LEU A 63 4.46 -11.27 -2.70
C LEU A 63 5.10 -12.25 -1.71
N SER A 64 5.88 -13.19 -2.21
CA SER A 64 6.61 -14.16 -1.38
C SER A 64 7.67 -13.48 -0.52
N ALA A 65 7.94 -14.06 0.65
CA ALA A 65 9.05 -13.63 1.50
C ALA A 65 10.38 -13.63 0.71
N GLY A 66 11.22 -12.63 0.96
CA GLY A 66 12.48 -12.41 0.26
C GLY A 66 12.35 -11.74 -1.12
N THR A 67 11.14 -11.49 -1.62
CA THR A 67 10.94 -10.85 -2.92
C THR A 67 11.01 -9.32 -2.79
N LEU A 68 11.68 -8.68 -3.76
CA LEU A 68 11.68 -7.23 -3.85
C LEU A 68 10.34 -6.72 -4.42
N TRP A 69 9.91 -5.59 -3.90
CA TRP A 69 8.86 -4.75 -4.44
C TRP A 69 9.47 -3.38 -4.71
N SER A 70 9.22 -2.84 -5.90
CA SER A 70 9.78 -1.56 -6.32
C SER A 70 8.71 -0.73 -7.01
N ILE A 71 8.79 0.58 -6.86
CA ILE A 71 7.95 1.53 -7.59
C ILE A 71 8.82 2.56 -8.31
N ALA A 72 8.43 2.87 -9.54
CA ALA A 72 9.07 3.86 -10.39
C ALA A 72 8.04 4.83 -10.98
N ASP A 73 8.48 6.04 -11.30
CA ASP A 73 7.68 7.03 -12.03
C ASP A 73 7.54 6.68 -13.53
N SER A 74 6.93 7.58 -14.31
CA SER A 74 6.74 7.41 -15.76
C SER A 74 8.03 7.47 -16.56
N ASP A 75 9.07 8.09 -16.00
CA ASP A 75 10.38 8.25 -16.65
C ASP A 75 11.29 7.05 -16.35
N GLY A 76 10.84 6.14 -15.48
CA GLY A 76 11.58 4.94 -15.07
C GLY A 76 12.50 5.18 -13.88
N ASN A 77 12.41 6.33 -13.21
CA ASN A 77 13.19 6.59 -12.00
C ASN A 77 12.58 5.78 -10.86
N VAL A 78 13.39 4.93 -10.25
CA VAL A 78 12.99 4.12 -9.09
C VAL A 78 12.92 5.02 -7.86
N LEU A 79 11.71 5.17 -7.30
CA LEU A 79 11.45 6.05 -6.16
C LEU A 79 11.58 5.30 -4.83
N PHE A 80 11.20 4.03 -4.80
CA PHE A 80 11.25 3.24 -3.57
C PHE A 80 11.38 1.75 -3.87
N THR A 81 12.20 1.05 -3.09
CA THR A 81 12.36 -0.40 -3.16
C THR A 81 12.46 -0.98 -1.76
N PHE A 82 11.71 -2.04 -1.48
CA PHE A 82 11.85 -2.83 -0.25
C PHE A 82 11.82 -4.33 -0.53
N LYS A 83 12.32 -5.13 0.41
CA LYS A 83 12.21 -6.59 0.38
C LYS A 83 11.17 -7.06 1.39
N ALA A 84 10.22 -7.87 0.95
CA ALA A 84 9.22 -8.42 1.84
C ALA A 84 9.84 -9.43 2.82
N LEU A 85 9.72 -9.19 4.12
CA LEU A 85 10.18 -10.15 5.15
C LEU A 85 9.36 -11.43 5.21
N LYS A 86 8.10 -11.36 4.76
CA LYS A 86 7.10 -12.41 4.88
C LYS A 86 6.14 -12.33 3.69
N MET A 87 5.33 -13.37 3.52
CA MET A 87 4.27 -13.34 2.53
C MET A 87 3.40 -12.10 2.74
N THR A 88 3.28 -11.27 1.71
CA THR A 88 2.65 -9.97 1.77
C THR A 88 1.51 -9.93 0.78
N GLN A 89 0.32 -9.57 1.27
CA GLN A 89 -0.91 -9.51 0.49
C GLN A 89 -1.36 -8.08 0.22
N SER A 90 -0.91 -7.12 1.04
CA SER A 90 -1.17 -5.71 0.88
C SER A 90 0.08 -4.89 1.16
N VAL A 91 0.25 -3.81 0.42
CA VAL A 91 1.25 -2.76 0.65
C VAL A 91 0.54 -1.41 0.62
N CYS A 92 0.75 -0.60 1.64
CA CYS A 92 0.48 0.84 1.64
C CYS A 92 1.82 1.59 1.67
N LEU A 93 2.07 2.41 0.66
CA LEU A 93 3.24 3.25 0.57
C LEU A 93 2.81 4.72 0.47
N SER A 94 3.43 5.60 1.24
CA SER A 94 3.33 7.04 1.10
C SER A 94 4.73 7.64 1.16
N ILE A 95 5.10 8.40 0.13
CA ILE A 95 6.40 9.07 0.02
C ILE A 95 6.21 10.51 -0.50
N PRO A 96 7.14 11.44 -0.20
CA PRO A 96 7.03 12.82 -0.66
C PRO A 96 7.05 13.00 -2.18
N GLU A 97 7.64 12.05 -2.91
CA GLU A 97 7.80 12.06 -4.38
C GLU A 97 6.49 11.72 -5.12
N PHE A 98 5.43 11.35 -4.41
CA PHE A 98 4.14 11.08 -5.04
C PHE A 98 3.40 12.37 -5.41
N GLU A 99 2.96 12.43 -6.65
CA GLU A 99 2.28 13.56 -7.25
C GLU A 99 0.90 13.17 -7.79
N LYS A 100 -0.02 14.13 -7.73
CA LYS A 100 -1.37 13.95 -8.27
C LYS A 100 -1.34 13.81 -9.79
N ASN A 101 -2.13 12.88 -10.31
CA ASN A 101 -2.26 12.54 -11.73
C ASN A 101 -0.98 11.99 -12.37
N ALA A 102 0.08 11.74 -11.59
CA ALA A 102 1.26 11.04 -12.06
C ALA A 102 1.00 9.53 -12.17
N VAL A 103 1.76 8.88 -13.04
CA VAL A 103 1.66 7.46 -13.32
C VAL A 103 2.85 6.74 -12.71
N TYR A 104 2.58 5.66 -11.99
CA TYR A 104 3.59 4.86 -11.33
C TYR A 104 3.53 3.41 -11.77
N THR A 105 4.69 2.78 -11.86
CA THR A 105 4.85 1.37 -12.21
C THR A 105 5.38 0.61 -11.01
N ILE A 106 4.65 -0.42 -10.61
CA ILE A 106 5.04 -1.35 -9.56
C ILE A 106 5.65 -2.59 -10.22
N SER A 107 6.82 -2.99 -9.73
CA SER A 107 7.54 -4.18 -10.16
C SER A 107 7.89 -5.07 -8.97
N THR A 108 7.90 -6.38 -9.19
CA THR A 108 8.27 -7.36 -8.18
C THR A 108 9.40 -8.28 -8.68
N GLY A 109 10.14 -8.86 -7.73
CA GLY A 109 11.33 -9.66 -8.04
C GLY A 109 12.51 -8.79 -8.47
N GLY A 110 13.41 -9.31 -9.29
CA GLY A 110 14.61 -8.60 -9.72
C GLY A 110 15.71 -8.56 -8.66
N SER A 111 16.59 -7.57 -8.73
CA SER A 111 17.76 -7.42 -7.87
C SER A 111 18.12 -5.96 -7.63
N TYR A 112 18.79 -5.69 -6.51
CA TYR A 112 19.29 -4.37 -6.14
C TYR A 112 20.81 -4.42 -5.96
N THR A 113 21.53 -3.49 -6.58
CA THR A 113 23.01 -3.48 -6.59
C THR A 113 23.56 -2.10 -6.22
N GLY A 114 24.78 -2.07 -5.65
CA GLY A 114 25.53 -0.82 -5.44
C GLY A 114 25.05 0.09 -4.30
N GLY A 115 24.07 -0.32 -3.49
CA GLY A 115 23.52 0.49 -2.41
C GLY A 115 23.48 -0.21 -1.04
N THR A 116 22.67 0.34 -0.15
CA THR A 116 22.48 -0.16 1.22
C THR A 116 21.07 -0.65 1.46
N CYS A 117 20.91 -1.59 2.39
CA CYS A 117 19.62 -2.06 2.86
C CYS A 117 19.53 -1.83 4.37
N VAL A 118 18.57 -1.01 4.80
CA VAL A 118 18.29 -0.73 6.21
C VAL A 118 16.82 -1.00 6.46
N ASN A 119 16.52 -1.89 7.41
CA ASN A 119 15.14 -2.31 7.71
C ASN A 119 14.37 -2.74 6.46
N GLU A 120 15.04 -3.49 5.58
CA GLU A 120 14.53 -4.00 4.30
C GLU A 120 14.22 -2.96 3.22
N VAL A 121 14.48 -1.68 3.48
CA VAL A 121 14.37 -0.61 2.49
C VAL A 121 15.74 -0.38 1.86
N TYR A 122 15.77 -0.35 0.53
CA TYR A 122 16.99 -0.19 -0.25
C TYR A 122 17.17 1.25 -0.68
N SER A 123 18.41 1.75 -0.62
CA SER A 123 18.75 3.11 -1.04
C SER A 123 20.20 3.21 -1.56
N GLY A 124 20.46 4.26 -2.36
CA GLY A 124 21.81 4.57 -2.84
C GLY A 124 22.38 3.61 -3.89
N GLY A 125 21.55 2.78 -4.51
CA GLY A 125 21.94 1.85 -5.57
C GLY A 125 20.91 1.77 -6.70
N SER A 126 20.90 0.66 -7.43
CA SER A 126 20.06 0.48 -8.62
C SER A 126 19.28 -0.83 -8.58
N TYR A 127 17.96 -0.72 -8.79
CA TYR A 127 17.05 -1.83 -8.99
C TYR A 127 16.97 -2.23 -10.47
N SER A 128 16.94 -3.53 -10.78
CA SER A 128 16.81 -4.04 -12.15
C SER A 128 16.26 -5.47 -12.20
N GLY A 129 15.80 -5.89 -13.39
CA GLY A 129 15.39 -7.28 -13.67
C GLY A 129 14.06 -7.72 -13.04
N GLY A 130 13.25 -6.80 -12.53
CA GLY A 130 11.92 -7.08 -12.01
C GLY A 130 10.86 -7.21 -13.09
N SER A 131 9.75 -7.88 -12.74
CA SER A 131 8.56 -7.98 -13.58
C SER A 131 7.53 -6.94 -13.16
N VAL A 132 6.96 -6.21 -14.13
CA VAL A 132 5.88 -5.26 -13.85
C VAL A 132 4.66 -6.02 -13.34
N SER A 133 4.22 -5.70 -12.13
CA SER A 133 3.03 -6.30 -11.51
C SER A 133 1.80 -5.42 -11.69
N SER A 134 1.95 -4.10 -11.71
CA SER A 134 0.85 -3.15 -11.86
C SER A 134 1.34 -1.79 -12.35
N LYS A 135 0.44 -1.03 -12.98
CA LYS A 135 0.64 0.37 -13.33
C LYS A 135 -0.61 1.14 -12.92
N LEU A 136 -0.45 2.29 -12.26
CA LEU A 136 -1.56 3.06 -11.72
C LEU A 136 -1.35 4.56 -11.84
N THR A 137 -2.46 5.30 -11.90
CA THR A 137 -2.45 6.76 -11.89
C THR A 137 -2.96 7.25 -10.54
N LEU A 138 -2.19 8.11 -9.89
CA LEU A 138 -2.48 8.56 -8.53
C LEU A 138 -3.51 9.70 -8.57
N THR A 139 -4.79 9.38 -8.40
CA THR A 139 -5.90 10.34 -8.63
C THR A 139 -6.45 10.98 -7.35
N ALA A 140 -6.19 10.35 -6.20
CA ALA A 140 -6.63 10.79 -4.88
C ALA A 140 -5.51 10.58 -3.84
N VAL A 141 -5.69 11.15 -2.64
CA VAL A 141 -4.76 10.98 -1.49
C VAL A 141 -4.42 9.51 -1.23
N THR A 142 -5.37 8.61 -1.49
CA THR A 142 -5.10 7.17 -1.56
C THR A 142 -5.63 6.64 -2.87
N THR A 143 -4.75 5.99 -3.64
CA THR A 143 -5.13 5.25 -4.85
C THR A 143 -4.83 3.77 -4.62
N SER A 144 -5.83 2.90 -4.80
CA SER A 144 -5.65 1.45 -4.61
C SER A 144 -5.77 0.64 -5.89
N THR A 145 -4.96 -0.41 -6.00
CA THR A 145 -5.06 -1.45 -7.05
C THR A 145 -5.45 -2.78 -6.44
N GLY A 146 -6.53 -3.40 -6.93
CA GLY A 146 -7.07 -4.65 -6.41
C GLY A 146 -8.09 -4.44 -5.28
N GLY A 147 -9.29 -5.02 -5.44
CA GLY A 147 -10.47 -4.71 -4.62
C GLY A 147 -10.54 -5.43 -3.28
N GLY A 148 -9.56 -5.23 -2.39
CA GLY A 148 -9.45 -5.99 -1.14
C GLY A 148 -9.15 -5.19 0.14
N GLY A 149 -9.41 -3.88 0.17
CA GLY A 149 -9.17 -3.06 1.36
C GLY A 149 -10.38 -2.22 1.77
N MET A 150 -10.68 -2.16 3.07
CA MET A 150 -11.65 -1.23 3.63
C MET A 150 -11.12 0.20 3.45
N ASN A 151 -11.66 0.92 2.47
CA ASN A 151 -11.42 2.35 2.32
C ASN A 151 -12.06 3.10 3.51
N PRO A 152 -11.31 3.80 4.38
CA PRO A 152 -11.88 4.52 5.54
C PRO A 152 -12.59 5.83 5.14
N GLY A 153 -12.93 6.00 3.86
CA GLY A 153 -13.55 7.19 3.29
C GLY A 153 -14.87 6.94 2.56
N ARG A 154 -15.43 5.73 2.60
CA ARG A 154 -16.79 5.49 2.08
C ARG A 154 -17.77 5.52 3.25
N PRO A 155 -18.62 6.56 3.39
CA PRO A 155 -19.75 6.50 4.31
C PRO A 155 -20.55 5.24 4.00
N GLY A 156 -20.93 4.50 5.04
CA GLY A 156 -21.64 3.23 4.95
C GLY A 156 -22.68 3.23 3.84
N GLY A 157 -22.42 2.43 2.81
CA GLY A 157 -23.27 2.30 1.65
C GLY A 157 -23.96 0.95 1.64
N GLY A 158 -25.05 0.85 2.39
CA GLY A 158 -26.15 -0.07 2.12
C GLY A 158 -26.04 -1.46 2.72
N MET A 159 -26.77 -1.66 3.83
CA MET A 159 -27.48 -2.91 4.06
C MET A 159 -28.07 -3.39 2.74
N ASN A 160 -27.76 -4.62 2.35
CA ASN A 160 -28.52 -5.34 1.34
C ASN A 160 -29.90 -5.67 1.94
N PRO A 161 -31.02 -5.07 1.49
CA PRO A 161 -32.33 -5.46 1.97
C PRO A 161 -32.94 -6.44 0.96
N GLY A 162 -33.12 -7.69 1.38
CA GLY A 162 -34.14 -8.56 0.78
C GLY A 162 -33.66 -9.43 -0.38
N GLY A 163 -33.19 -10.63 -0.06
CA GLY A 163 -33.42 -11.76 -0.95
C GLY A 163 -34.93 -12.01 -1.09
N PRO A 164 -35.48 -12.21 -2.29
CA PRO A 164 -36.90 -12.50 -2.44
C PRO A 164 -37.24 -13.84 -1.78
N GLY A 165 -38.16 -13.78 -0.82
CA GLY A 165 -38.71 -14.96 -0.16
C GLY A 165 -39.29 -15.95 -1.16
N GLY A 166 -38.90 -17.21 -1.00
CA GLY A 166 -39.51 -18.34 -1.69
C GLY A 166 -40.95 -18.53 -1.21
N GLY A 167 -41.90 -18.15 -2.05
CA GLY A 167 -43.28 -18.61 -2.00
C GLY A 167 -43.42 -19.89 -2.81
N ARG A 168 -43.62 -21.02 -2.14
CA ARG A 168 -44.27 -22.21 -2.71
C ARG A 168 -45.76 -21.90 -2.91
N PRO A 169 -46.40 -22.48 -3.92
CA PRO A 169 -47.03 -23.80 -3.77
C PRO A 169 -46.31 -24.91 -4.55
#